data_AF-J9EGU5-F1
#
_entry.id   AF-J9EGU5-F1
#
_cell.length_a   1.000
_cell.length_b   1.000
_cell.length_c   1.000
_cell.angle_alpha   90.00
_cell.angle_beta   90.00
_cell.angle_gamma   90.00
#
_symmetry.space_group_name_H-M   'P 1'
#
loop_
_entity.id
_entity.type
_entity.pdbx_description
1 polymer ?
#
loop_
_entity_poly.entity_id
_entity_poly.type
_entity_poly.pdbx_seq_one_letter_code
_entity_poly.pdbx_strand_id
1 'polypeptide(L)' 'MIITELLRNYDKHKIPGGSNVQVSVEIWVQEISKIIEITSEFELDIYVTEKWIDPSLAYSHMNPCK' A
#
# COMPACT_ATOMS: atom_id res chain seq x y z
N MET A 1 19.02 13.38 4.98
CA MET A 1 18.35 13.05 3.70
C MET A 1 16.85 13.28 3.85
N ILE A 2 16.14 13.60 2.77
CA ILE A 2 14.70 13.94 2.81
C ILE A 2 13.82 12.87 3.48
N ILE A 3 14.17 11.59 3.30
CA ILE A 3 13.47 10.46 3.92
C ILE A 3 13.62 10.47 5.45
N THR A 4 14.80 10.81 5.96
CA THR A 4 15.04 10.89 7.41
C THR A 4 14.16 11.96 8.06
N GLU A 5 13.98 13.11 7.41
CA GLU A 5 13.15 14.19 7.95
C GLU A 5 11.67 13.86 7.87
N LEU A 6 11.20 13.32 6.73
CA LEU A 6 9.81 12.88 6.56
C LEU A 6 9.40 11.84 7.60
N LEU A 7 10.28 10.87 7.87
CA LEU A 7 9.96 9.77 8.77
C LEU A 7 10.14 10.11 10.25
N ARG A 8 10.72 11.27 10.60
CA ARG A 8 11.07 11.63 11.98
C ARG A 8 9.87 11.64 12.93
N ASN A 9 8.71 12.10 12.44
CA ASN A 9 7.46 12.19 13.22
C ASN A 9 6.31 11.42 12.56
N TYR A 10 6.62 10.56 11.58
CA TYR A 10 5.60 9.77 10.89
C TYR A 10 5.17 8.59 11.76
N ASP A 11 3.86 8.49 12.00
CA ASP A 11 3.26 7.39 12.76
C ASP A 11 2.52 6.45 11.80
N LYS A 12 3.16 5.32 11.49
CA LYS A 12 2.63 4.29 10.60
C LYS A 12 1.37 3.60 11.10
N HIS A 13 0.98 3.80 12.36
CA HIS A 13 -0.23 3.23 12.95
C HIS A 13 -1.43 4.18 12.87
N LYS A 14 -1.23 5.42 12.40
CA LYS A 14 -2.31 6.37 12.17
C LYS A 14 -2.85 6.26 10.75
N ILE A 15 -4.16 6.47 10.64
CA ILE A 15 -4.80 6.58 9.34
C ILE A 15 -4.30 7.87 8.66
N PRO A 16 -3.76 7.80 7.43
CA PRO A 16 -3.33 8.96 6.68
C PRO A 16 -4.39 10.07 6.65
N GLY A 17 -4.00 11.30 6.98
CA GLY A 17 -4.92 12.45 7.00
C GLY A 17 -6.01 12.43 8.08
N GLY A 18 -6.00 11.46 9.02
CA GLY A 18 -6.92 11.40 10.15
C GLY A 18 -8.39 11.14 9.79
N SER A 19 -8.66 10.73 8.55
CA SER A 19 -10.01 10.50 8.01
C SER A 19 -9.99 9.31 7.04
N ASN A 20 -11.10 9.06 6.36
CA ASN A 20 -11.20 7.95 5.40
C ASN A 20 -10.15 8.06 4.29
N VAL A 21 -9.47 6.95 4.01
CA VAL A 21 -8.48 6.85 2.93
C VAL A 21 -9.08 6.02 1.80
N GLN A 22 -9.00 6.54 0.58
CA GLN A 22 -9.32 5.77 -0.62
C GLN A 22 -8.12 4.91 -1.00
N VAL A 23 -8.32 3.60 -1.05
CA VAL A 23 -7.31 2.62 -1.45
C VAL A 23 -7.74 1.97 -2.76
N SER A 24 -6.84 1.99 -3.74
CA SER A 24 -6.99 1.22 -4.97
C SER A 24 -6.28 -0.12 -4.80
N VAL A 25 -6.99 -1.21 -5.02
CA VAL A 25 -6.47 -2.58 -4.93
C VAL A 25 -6.62 -3.24 -6.28
N GLU A 26 -5.54 -3.85 -6.76
CA GLU A 26 -5.48 -4.60 -8.00
C GLU A 26 -4.91 -5.99 -7.72
N ILE A 27 -5.56 -7.02 -8.25
CA ILE A 27 -5.17 -8.42 -8.05
C ILE A 27 -4.85 -9.04 -9.41
N TRP A 28 -3.64 -9.55 -9.54
CA TRP A 28 -3.21 -10.33 -10.69
C TRP A 28 -3.07 -11.79 -10.28
N VAL A 29 -3.79 -12.68 -10.97
CA VAL A 29 -3.58 -14.12 -10.84
C VAL A 29 -2.42 -14.49 -11.75
N GLN A 30 -1.37 -15.07 -11.19
CA GLN A 30 -0.25 -15.57 -11.96
C GLN A 30 -0.43 -17.02 -12.38
N GLU A 31 -0.86 -17.85 -11.43
CA GLU A 31 -1.03 -19.28 -11.63
C GLU A 31 -2.12 -19.83 -10.73
N ILE A 32 -2.79 -20.89 -11.20
CA ILE A 32 -3.69 -21.71 -10.41
C ILE A 32 -2.97 -23.04 -10.17
N SER A 33 -2.45 -23.23 -8.96
CA SER A 33 -1.51 -24.30 -8.64
C SER A 33 -2.24 -25.62 -8.34
N LYS A 34 -3.47 -25.54 -7.81
CA LYS A 34 -4.30 -26.71 -7.50
C LYS A 34 -5.78 -26.37 -7.55
N ILE A 35 -6.55 -27.29 -8.10
CA ILE A 35 -8.02 -27.27 -8.05
C ILE A 35 -8.48 -28.61 -7.48
N ILE A 36 -9.22 -28.58 -6.37
CA ILE A 36 -9.88 -29.76 -5.81
C ILE A 36 -11.39 -29.57 -6.01
N GLU A 37 -11.92 -30.12 -7.10
CA GLU A 37 -13.32 -29.90 -7.49
C GLU A 37 -14.33 -30.43 -6.46
N ILE A 38 -14.01 -31.57 -5.82
CA ILE A 38 -14.90 -32.23 -4.85
C ILE A 38 -15.13 -31.35 -3.61
N THR A 39 -14.08 -30.66 -3.14
CA THR A 39 -14.16 -29.74 -1.99
C THR A 39 -14.32 -28.28 -2.40
N SER A 40 -14.25 -27.98 -3.70
CA SER A 40 -14.24 -26.62 -4.28
C SER A 40 -13.14 -25.74 -3.68
N GLU A 41 -11.96 -26.32 -3.46
CA GLU A 41 -10.78 -25.62 -2.97
C GLU A 41 -9.83 -25.28 -4.13
N PHE A 42 -9.28 -24.08 -4.12
CA PHE A 42 -8.27 -23.64 -5.08
C PHE A 42 -7.08 -23.00 -4.37
N GLU A 43 -5.89 -23.30 -4.88
CA GLU A 43 -4.65 -22.64 -4.48
C GLU A 43 -4.22 -21.73 -5.63
N LEU A 44 -3.96 -20.45 -5.32
CA LEU A 44 -3.61 -19.41 -6.29
C LEU A 44 -2.33 -18.72 -5.88
N ASP A 45 -1.48 -18.46 -6.87
CA ASP A 45 -0.37 -17.53 -6.74
C ASP A 45 -0.82 -16.17 -7.28
N ILE A 46 -0.93 -15.17 -6.39
CA ILE A 46 -1.47 -13.84 -6.73
C ILE A 46 -0.49 -12.71 -6.39
N TYR A 47 -0.58 -11.64 -7.17
CA TYR A 47 0.08 -10.37 -6.89
C TYR A 47 -0.97 -9.36 -6.52
N VAL A 48 -0.85 -8.79 -5.33
CA VAL A 48 -1.73 -7.75 -4.83
C VAL A 48 -0.97 -6.43 -4.89
N THR A 49 -1.50 -5.48 -5.66
CA THR A 49 -0.98 -4.12 -5.72
C THR A 49 -1.95 -3.21 -5.01
N GLU A 50 -1.45 -2.49 -4.01
CA GLU A 50 -2.22 -1.51 -3.26
C GLU A 50 -1.64 -0.12 -3.49
N LYS A 51 -2.53 0.86 -3.67
CA LYS A 51 -2.15 2.25 -3.85
C LYS A 51 -3.07 3.16 -3.06
N TRP A 52 -2.48 4.05 -2.28
CA TRP A 52 -3.18 5.12 -1.59
C TRP A 52 -2.31 6.38 -1.55
N ILE A 53 -2.91 7.50 -1.14
CA ILE A 53 -2.21 8.77 -0.92
C ILE A 53 -2.09 9.01 0.58
N ASP A 54 -0.87 9.30 1.04
CA ASP A 54 -0.62 9.73 2.41
C ASP A 54 -0.14 11.20 2.44
N PRO A 55 -1.00 12.15 2.86
CA PRO A 55 -0.63 13.56 2.94
C PRO A 55 0.51 13.84 3.92
N SER A 56 0.71 13.01 4.94
CA SER A 56 1.76 13.21 5.94
C SER A 56 3.17 12.94 5.40
N LEU A 57 3.26 12.19 4.30
CA LEU A 57 4.50 11.92 3.58
C LEU A 57 4.77 12.93 2.44
N ALA A 58 3.95 13.99 2.31
CA ALA A 58 4.14 15.02 1.31
C ALA A 58 5.44 15.81 1.57
N TYR A 59 6.20 16.11 0.52
CA TYR A 59 7.53 16.73 0.64
C TYR A 59 7.68 18.09 -0.04
N SER A 60 6.63 18.56 -0.71
CA SER A 60 6.63 19.84 -1.44
C SER A 60 6.95 21.04 -0.54
N HIS A 61 6.63 20.96 0.76
CA HIS A 61 6.86 22.03 1.73
C HIS A 61 8.31 22.12 2.22
N MET A 62 9.15 21.10 2.00
CA MET A 62 10.51 21.04 2.56
C MET A 62 11.55 21.85 1.77
N ASN A 63 11.20 22.48 0.64
CA ASN A 63 12.05 23.38 -0.17
C ASN A 63 13.56 23.05 -0.11
N PRO A 64 13.99 21.89 -0.64
CA PRO A 64 15.35 21.38 -0.46
C PRO A 64 16.46 22.22 -1.11
N CYS A 65 16.10 23.27 -1.87
CA CYS A 65 17.01 24.15 -2.59
C CYS A 65 17.00 25.61 -2.07
N LYS A 66 16.68 25.84 -0.80
CA LYS A 66 16.98 27.12 -0.13
C LYS A 66 18.22 27.02 0.74
#